data_AF-A0A2S9GHU3-F1
#
_entry.id   AF-A0A2S9GHU3-F1
#
_cell.length_a   1.000
_cell.length_b   1.000
_cell.length_c   1.000
_cell.angle_alpha   90.00
_cell.angle_beta   90.00
_cell.angle_gamma   90.00
#
_symmetry.space_group_name_H-M   'P 1'
#
loop_
_entity.id
_entity.type
_entity.pdbx_description
1 polymer ?
#
loop_
_entity_poly.entity_id
_entity_poly.type
_entity_poly.pdbx_seq_one_letter_code
_entity_poly.pdbx_strand_id
1 'polypeptide(L)'
;SAGGPEAAAAALADLVDRFGRDRVTVELTHHGHPLDDERNAALAALAPRFGLDVVATTAAHFAEPSRGRLAMAMGAIRARNSIDE
;
A
#
# COMPACT_ATOMS: atom_id res chain seq x y z
N SER A 1 3.16 4.71 -8.57
CA SER A 1 1.85 4.71 -9.24
C SER A 1 1.93 5.52 -10.51
N ALA A 2 1.42 5.01 -11.63
CA ALA A 2 1.32 5.82 -12.85
C ALA A 2 0.24 6.89 -12.65
N GLY A 3 0.57 8.18 -12.84
CA GLY A 3 -0.40 9.28 -12.88
C GLY A 3 -0.42 10.26 -11.68
N GLY A 4 0.34 10.02 -10.62
CA GLY A 4 0.50 10.99 -9.52
C GLY A 4 -0.77 11.27 -8.67
N PRO A 5 -0.81 12.39 -7.92
CA PRO A 5 -1.89 12.70 -6.99
C PRO A 5 -3.28 12.86 -7.62
N GLU A 6 -3.37 13.41 -8.84
CA GLU A 6 -4.65 13.60 -9.53
C GLU A 6 -5.27 12.26 -9.96
N ALA A 7 -4.45 11.33 -10.44
CA ALA A 7 -4.94 9.97 -10.72
C ALA A 7 -5.39 9.25 -9.45
N ALA A 8 -4.70 9.47 -8.32
CA ALA A 8 -5.11 8.95 -7.02
C ALA A 8 -6.45 9.56 -6.55
N ALA A 9 -6.67 10.86 -6.79
CA ALA A 9 -7.93 11.53 -6.47
C ALA A 9 -9.10 10.95 -7.29
N ALA A 10 -8.90 10.73 -8.60
CA ALA A 10 -9.91 10.12 -9.45
C ALA A 10 -10.24 8.68 -9.01
N ALA A 11 -9.23 7.90 -8.64
CA ALA A 11 -9.41 6.55 -8.12
C ALA A 11 -10.16 6.54 -6.78
N LEU A 12 -9.86 7.46 -5.85
CA LEU A 12 -10.60 7.59 -4.60
C LEU A 12 -12.06 8.00 -4.84
N ALA A 13 -12.31 8.90 -5.79
CA ALA A 13 -13.67 9.28 -6.17
C ALA A 13 -14.49 8.06 -6.64
N ASP A 14 -13.93 7.21 -7.51
CA ASP A 14 -14.59 5.98 -7.98
C ASP A 14 -14.88 5.01 -6.82
N LEU A 15 -13.91 4.81 -5.93
CA LEU A 15 -14.09 3.93 -4.77
C LEU A 15 -15.16 4.45 -3.82
N VAL A 16 -15.19 5.76 -3.55
CA VAL A 16 -16.18 6.38 -2.68
C VAL A 16 -17.58 6.31 -3.29
N ASP A 17 -17.73 6.55 -4.59
CA ASP A 17 -19.01 6.43 -5.30
C ASP A 17 -19.58 5.01 -5.20
N ARG A 18 -18.72 4.00 -5.34
CA ARG A 18 -19.12 2.59 -5.38
C ARG A 18 -19.40 1.98 -4.01
N PHE A 19 -18.61 2.34 -3.00
CA PHE A 19 -18.64 1.66 -1.70
C PHE A 19 -19.18 2.55 -0.56
N GLY A 20 -19.28 3.86 -0.79
CA GLY A 20 -19.60 4.84 0.24
C GLY A 20 -18.37 5.17 1.10
N ARG A 21 -18.28 6.43 1.52
CA ARG A 21 -17.12 6.95 2.28
C ARG A 21 -16.82 6.17 3.57
N ASP A 22 -17.86 5.65 4.25
CA ASP A 22 -17.71 4.93 5.52
C ASP A 22 -17.18 3.49 5.33
N ARG A 23 -16.98 3.06 4.08
CA ARG A 23 -16.42 1.75 3.69
C ARG A 23 -15.09 1.87 2.96
N VAL A 24 -14.54 3.08 2.84
CA VAL A 24 -13.26 3.35 2.19
C VAL A 24 -12.33 4.00 3.19
N THR A 25 -11.09 3.53 3.24
CA THR A 25 -10.03 4.10 4.07
C THR A 25 -8.76 4.23 3.24
N VAL A 26 -7.94 5.24 3.52
CA VAL A 26 -6.62 5.37 2.92
C VAL A 26 -5.62 4.60 3.76
N GLU A 27 -5.05 3.54 3.20
CA GLU A 27 -4.00 2.76 3.84
C GLU A 27 -2.61 3.37 3.59
N LEU A 28 -1.83 3.53 4.66
CA LEU A 28 -0.42 3.92 4.60
C LEU A 28 0.45 2.76 5.08
N THR A 29 1.47 2.45 4.28
CA THR A 29 2.42 1.38 4.59
C THR A 29 3.83 1.85 4.27
N HIS A 30 4.78 1.57 5.16
CA HIS A 30 6.20 1.87 4.99
C HIS A 30 6.96 0.54 4.85
N HIS A 31 7.34 0.21 3.62
CA HIS A 31 8.02 -1.04 3.25
C HIS A 31 9.55 -0.88 3.21
N GLY A 32 10.06 0.33 3.47
CA GLY A 32 11.47 0.67 3.35
C GLY A 32 11.88 1.07 1.93
N HIS A 33 10.93 1.36 1.04
CA HIS A 33 11.24 1.95 -0.26
C HIS A 33 11.55 3.45 -0.10
N PRO A 34 12.52 4.01 -0.85
CA PRO A 34 12.93 5.41 -0.71
C PRO A 34 11.80 6.44 -0.87
N LEU A 35 10.73 6.08 -1.58
CA LEU A 35 9.60 6.97 -1.88
C LEU A 35 8.36 6.71 -1.00
N ASP A 36 8.48 5.85 0.01
CA ASP A 36 7.34 5.52 0.86
C ASP A 36 6.83 6.74 1.63
N ASP A 37 7.74 7.59 2.11
CA ASP A 37 7.38 8.75 2.89
C ASP A 37 6.68 9.82 2.04
N GLU A 38 7.20 10.15 0.84
CA GLU A 38 6.52 11.08 -0.06
C GLU A 38 5.16 10.54 -0.52
N ARG A 39 5.08 9.23 -0.81
CA ARG A 39 3.82 8.59 -1.20
C ARG A 39 2.81 8.64 -0.06
N ASN A 40 3.21 8.30 1.16
CA ASN A 40 2.32 8.29 2.31
C ASN A 40 1.87 9.70 2.68
N ALA A 41 2.76 10.69 2.60
CA ALA A 41 2.41 12.09 2.80
C ALA A 41 1.37 12.57 1.78
N ALA A 42 1.53 12.23 0.50
CA ALA A 42 0.58 12.59 -0.55
C ALA A 42 -0.80 11.93 -0.34
N LEU A 43 -0.83 10.65 0.04
CA LEU A 43 -2.07 9.94 0.35
C LEU A 43 -2.76 10.48 1.60
N ALA A 44 -2.00 10.75 2.66
CA ALA A 44 -2.52 11.36 3.90
C ALA A 44 -3.13 12.74 3.64
N ALA A 45 -2.51 13.55 2.78
CA ALA A 45 -3.04 14.87 2.39
C ALA A 45 -4.31 14.77 1.53
N LEU A 46 -4.51 13.64 0.84
CA LEU A 46 -5.66 13.43 -0.04
C LEU A 46 -6.90 12.96 0.73
N ALA A 47 -6.73 12.16 1.79
CA ALA A 47 -7.85 11.57 2.56
C ALA A 47 -8.89 12.60 3.06
N PRO A 48 -8.52 13.77 3.63
CA PRO A 48 -9.50 14.76 4.10
C PRO A 48 -10.38 15.33 3.00
N ARG A 49 -9.92 15.37 1.74
CA ARG A 49 -10.71 15.88 0.60
C ARG A 49 -11.95 15.03 0.32
N PHE A 50 -11.91 13.75 0.70
CA PHE A 50 -13.00 12.79 0.55
C PHE A 50 -13.66 12.43 1.90
N GLY A 51 -13.18 13.03 3.01
CA GLY A 51 -13.65 12.72 4.35
C GLY A 51 -13.37 11.28 4.78
N LEU A 52 -12.23 10.72 4.35
CA LEU A 52 -11.83 9.34 4.62
C LEU A 52 -10.87 9.27 5.80
N ASP A 53 -10.99 8.18 6.57
CA ASP A 53 -10.02 7.84 7.60
C ASP A 53 -8.73 7.28 7.00
N VAL A 54 -7.65 7.44 7.76
CA VAL A 54 -6.33 6.90 7.43
C VAL A 54 -6.02 5.74 8.39
N VAL A 55 -5.54 4.64 7.84
CA VAL A 55 -5.10 3.47 8.61
C VAL A 55 -3.66 3.13 8.28
N ALA A 56 -2.88 2.78 9.30
CA ALA A 56 -1.53 2.27 9.11
C ALA A 56 -1.56 0.74 9.12
N THR A 57 -0.99 0.10 8.10
CA THR A 57 -0.77 -1.35 8.11
C THR A 57 0.67 -1.68 7.74
N THR A 58 1.01 -2.97 7.82
CA THR A 58 2.37 -3.47 7.55
C THR A 58 2.46 -4.22 6.22
N ALA A 59 1.33 -4.57 5.60
CA ALA A 59 1.26 -5.57 4.53
C ALA A 59 2.10 -6.84 4.81
N ALA A 60 2.09 -7.32 6.06
CA ALA A 60 2.98 -8.41 6.49
C ALA A 60 2.76 -9.71 5.70
N HIS A 61 3.86 -10.25 5.17
CA HIS A 61 3.90 -11.57 4.51
C HIS A 61 4.38 -12.69 5.44
N PHE A 62 4.87 -12.35 6.63
CA PHE A 62 5.40 -13.28 7.61
C PHE A 62 5.19 -12.73 9.03
N ALA A 63 5.17 -13.62 10.02
CA ALA A 63 4.78 -13.29 11.40
C ALA A 63 5.85 -12.49 12.19
N GLU A 64 7.13 -12.64 11.85
CA GLU A 64 8.24 -12.04 12.61
C GLU A 64 9.48 -11.82 11.71
N PRO A 65 10.36 -10.84 12.02
CA PRO A 65 11.51 -10.52 11.16
C PRO A 65 12.45 -11.70 10.86
N SER A 66 12.65 -12.60 11.82
CA SER A 66 13.51 -13.79 11.66
C SER A 66 13.03 -14.73 10.55
N ARG A 67 11.74 -14.67 10.18
CA ARG A 67 11.12 -15.48 9.10
C ARG A 67 11.27 -14.87 7.71
N GLY A 68 11.88 -13.68 7.57
CA GLY A 68 12.03 -13.01 6.28
C GLY A 68 12.74 -13.85 5.22
N ARG A 69 13.88 -14.49 5.56
CA ARG A 69 14.62 -15.36 4.62
C ARG A 69 13.78 -16.54 4.13
N LEU A 70 13.03 -17.18 5.03
CA LEU A 70 12.16 -18.28 4.66
C LEU A 70 11.02 -17.80 3.74
N ALA A 71 10.42 -16.64 4.04
CA ALA A 71 9.38 -16.06 3.21
C ALA A 71 9.87 -15.74 1.79
N MET A 72 11.08 -15.17 1.65
CA MET A 72 11.70 -14.92 0.34
C MET A 72 11.93 -16.22 -0.43
N ALA A 73 12.45 -17.26 0.22
CA ALA A 73 12.66 -18.56 -0.43
C ALA A 73 11.34 -19.17 -0.93
N MET A 74 10.29 -19.11 -0.13
CA MET A 74 8.95 -19.56 -0.54
C MET A 74 8.41 -18.75 -1.72
N GLY A 75 8.68 -17.44 -1.75
CA GLY A 75 8.34 -16.56 -2.86
C GLY A 75 9.04 -16.96 -4.17
N ALA A 76 10.36 -17.19 -4.12
CA ALA A 76 11.16 -17.59 -5.28
C ALA A 76 10.71 -18.96 -5.85
N ILE A 77 10.46 -19.95 -4.98
CA ILE A 77 9.92 -21.26 -5.38
C ILE A 77 8.58 -21.08 -6.10
N ARG A 78 7.67 -20.27 -5.55
CA ARG A 78 6.36 -19.99 -6.16
C ARG A 78 6.51 -19.32 -7.53
N ALA A 79 7.49 -18.43 -7.68
CA ALA A 79 7.77 -17.73 -8.93
C ALA A 79 8.53 -18.57 -9.97
N ARG A 80 9.07 -19.74 -9.58
CA ARG A 80 10.01 -20.55 -10.38
C ARG A 80 11.30 -19.80 -10.76
N ASN A 81 11.76 -18.91 -9.88
CA ASN A 81 12.99 -18.13 -10.05
C ASN A 81 13.99 -18.47 -8.94
N SER A 82 15.25 -18.06 -9.15
CA SER A 82 16.28 -18.06 -8.10
C SER A 82 15.97 -17.00 -7.04
N ILE A 83 16.62 -17.09 -5.87
CA ILE A 83 16.57 -16.05 -4.82
C ILE A 83 17.51 -14.88 -5.14
N ASP A 84 18.55 -15.12 -5.93
CA ASP A 84 19.58 -14.13 -6.27
C ASP A 84 19.20 -13.23 -7.47
N GLU A 85 18.07 -13.52 -8.14
CA GLU A 85 17.43 -12.69 -9.17
C GLU A 85 16.21 -11.96 -8.60
#